data_AF-A0A7C4THS5-F1
#
_entry.id   AF-A0A7C4THS5-F1
#
_cell.length_a   1.000
_cell.length_b   1.000
_cell.length_c   1.000
_cell.angle_alpha   90.00
_cell.angle_beta   90.00
_cell.angle_gamma   90.00
#
_symmetry.space_group_name_H-M   'P 1'
#
loop_
_entity.id
_entity.type
_entity.pdbx_description
1 polymer ?
#
loop_
_entity_poly.entity_id
_entity_poly.type
_entity_poly.pdbx_seq_one_letter_code
_entity_poly.pdbx_strand_id
1 'polypeptide(L)'
;MTRHEIVNRANQMINTAWSPNRICRGWNTSISPGYFYPGNTYYGELYTQNNPQEDWAEFNYGVTHLPYDYYGYWVNNRWYNYYGNDCSGFVSVCWKMPSRWTTLNFYDDANGAQNYCYSIGSTGSAQTAPLIKGDALNCCNSHILLFNYRLGSNAVVSMEQTPNTARMRIWYYSSLSSYQPIRRKRLIAAFVQFDNYPTIVNALDNFSVRHYFYISYENAPADLVFEIREQSSGAVLLSQKCSNIGDGYWYKTFYSSLPDLGYDYYVYFVAYLTPPNGNWDNRYCSVSTANNPTLVKTASCPAGIEVFRNSGSLSGTGANCTFSVNISGRHTVVMCGNNNADFDLYAKWDSPPTINSYDYRGYTTSSLEWFTIEGSGNLYIMVHSYSGSGNWLCNVVTGHPVNYYKPLGALSGSGSYQWWNVLGSGGDDKGWAYLSGPDNADFDLYIKWNSVATPSNYDARGISVLSQEICTYPGSGNFYMTAYSYSGSGICFLLGLIFTENKGANFISANDQNPKSGKMEIPDSYELFQNSPNPFRTTTTIRYVVPVYSSVTLKVYNQAGQLVRTLIDGRQKPGFYTTIWDGKNDSGKKLPDGVYFYTIRTPSFSVTKSMVLLN
;
A
#
# COMPACT_ATOMS: atom_id res chain seq x y z
N MET A 1 1.81 -16.72 21.56
CA MET A 1 2.98 -17.55 21.88
C MET A 1 3.53 -18.31 20.68
N THR A 2 4.34 -17.60 19.91
CA THR A 2 5.12 -18.12 18.80
C THR A 2 6.29 -18.93 19.32
N ARG A 3 6.82 -19.81 18.45
CA ARG A 3 8.10 -20.49 18.71
C ARG A 3 9.23 -19.50 18.92
N HIS A 4 9.21 -18.40 18.18
CA HIS A 4 10.16 -17.29 18.32
C HIS A 4 10.02 -16.61 19.70
N GLU A 5 8.81 -16.39 20.20
CA GLU A 5 8.58 -15.80 21.53
C GLU A 5 9.10 -16.71 22.66
N ILE A 6 8.86 -18.02 22.57
CA ILE A 6 9.39 -19.01 23.53
C ILE A 6 10.91 -18.92 23.60
N VAL A 7 11.56 -18.88 22.43
CA VAL A 7 13.02 -18.88 22.30
C VAL A 7 13.61 -17.55 22.70
N ASN A 8 12.96 -16.43 22.37
CA ASN A 8 13.42 -15.10 22.76
C ASN A 8 13.40 -14.94 24.27
N ARG A 9 12.35 -15.42 24.95
CA ARG A 9 12.28 -15.41 26.42
C ARG A 9 13.40 -16.25 27.03
N ALA A 10 13.59 -17.47 26.54
CA ALA A 10 14.68 -18.32 26.98
C ALA A 10 16.06 -17.64 26.79
N ASN A 11 16.28 -17.01 25.63
CA ASN A 11 17.51 -16.27 25.36
C ASN A 11 17.67 -15.03 26.25
N GLN A 12 16.60 -14.29 26.53
CA GLN A 12 16.64 -13.14 27.43
C GLN A 12 17.06 -13.58 28.84
N MET A 13 16.48 -14.67 29.35
CA MET A 13 16.83 -15.24 30.66
C MET A 13 18.28 -15.74 30.71
N ILE A 14 18.81 -16.29 29.62
CA ILE A 14 20.19 -16.79 29.53
C ILE A 14 21.20 -15.64 29.38
N ASN A 15 20.88 -14.64 28.58
CA ASN A 15 21.85 -13.61 28.16
C ASN A 15 21.80 -12.35 29.03
N THR A 16 20.77 -12.17 29.85
CA THR A 16 20.61 -10.97 30.67
C THR A 16 21.04 -11.25 32.10
N ALA A 17 22.09 -10.56 32.51
CA ALA A 17 22.56 -10.54 33.88
C ALA A 17 21.69 -9.60 34.74
N TRP A 18 21.42 -9.98 35.98
CA TRP A 18 20.83 -9.11 36.99
C TRP A 18 21.52 -9.28 38.34
N SER A 19 21.42 -8.25 39.19
CA SER A 19 21.86 -8.27 40.58
C SER A 19 20.72 -7.76 41.44
N PRO A 20 20.32 -8.48 42.50
CA PRO A 20 19.19 -8.03 43.30
C PRO A 20 19.58 -6.80 44.11
N ASN A 21 18.66 -5.85 44.28
CA ASN A 21 18.89 -4.66 45.11
C ASN A 21 19.03 -5.04 46.61
N ARG A 22 18.46 -6.18 47.03
CA ARG A 22 18.51 -6.69 48.41
C ARG A 22 18.65 -8.23 48.42
N ILE A 23 18.82 -8.82 49.60
CA ILE A 23 18.93 -10.29 49.71
C ILE A 23 17.58 -10.94 49.34
N CYS A 24 17.56 -11.81 48.32
CA CYS A 24 16.40 -12.59 47.91
C CYS A 24 16.55 -14.06 48.33
N ARG A 25 15.46 -14.75 48.67
CA ARG A 25 15.47 -16.16 49.08
C ARG A 25 14.92 -17.04 47.96
N GLY A 26 15.71 -18.01 47.51
CA GLY A 26 15.42 -19.00 46.46
C GLY A 26 15.15 -20.41 47.00
N TRP A 27 14.34 -21.21 46.30
CA TRP A 27 14.28 -22.67 46.51
C TRP A 27 15.26 -23.40 45.59
N ASN A 28 16.37 -23.88 46.16
CA ASN A 28 17.21 -24.88 45.50
C ASN A 28 16.54 -26.25 45.70
N THR A 29 16.37 -27.02 44.63
CA THR A 29 15.71 -28.33 44.66
C THR A 29 16.34 -29.20 45.76
N SER A 30 15.50 -29.58 46.72
CA SER A 30 15.80 -30.49 47.83
C SER A 30 16.80 -29.96 48.88
N ILE A 31 16.25 -29.53 50.03
CA ILE A 31 16.82 -29.52 51.39
C ILE A 31 17.30 -28.16 51.98
N SER A 32 17.51 -27.07 51.22
CA SER A 32 17.74 -25.76 51.87
C SER A 32 17.50 -24.53 50.97
N PRO A 33 16.92 -23.43 51.49
CA PRO A 33 16.78 -22.18 50.75
C PRO A 33 18.15 -21.59 50.37
N GLY A 34 18.34 -21.28 49.08
CA GLY A 34 19.47 -20.49 48.60
C GLY A 34 19.23 -18.99 48.80
N TYR A 35 20.29 -18.20 48.96
CA TYR A 35 20.20 -16.74 49.06
C TYR A 35 20.90 -16.06 47.87
N PHE A 36 20.27 -15.02 47.34
CA PHE A 36 20.80 -14.17 46.27
C PHE A 36 21.17 -12.84 46.89
N TYR A 37 22.41 -12.41 46.71
CA TYR A 37 22.97 -11.25 47.43
C TYR A 37 23.19 -10.06 46.48
N PRO A 38 22.98 -8.82 46.96
CA PRO A 38 23.37 -7.63 46.23
C PRO A 38 24.85 -7.64 45.85
N GLY A 39 25.17 -7.18 44.66
CA GLY A 39 26.55 -7.13 44.13
C GLY A 39 27.01 -8.42 43.44
N ASN A 40 26.25 -9.51 43.53
CA ASN A 40 26.49 -10.72 42.74
C ASN A 40 25.67 -10.70 41.44
N THR A 41 26.24 -11.29 40.39
CA THR A 41 25.60 -11.41 39.08
C THR A 41 24.92 -12.77 38.91
N TYR A 42 23.65 -12.76 38.52
CA TYR A 42 22.83 -13.94 38.31
C TYR A 42 22.22 -13.94 36.90
N TYR A 43 21.84 -15.14 36.42
CA TYR A 43 21.18 -15.38 35.14
C TYR A 43 19.99 -16.31 35.35
N GLY A 44 18.92 -16.15 34.56
CA GLY A 44 17.65 -16.84 34.76
C GLY A 44 16.73 -16.10 35.73
N GLU A 45 15.57 -16.66 36.04
CA GLU A 45 14.54 -15.95 36.82
C GLU A 45 14.38 -16.52 38.24
N LEU A 46 14.06 -15.63 39.17
CA LEU A 46 13.56 -15.93 40.51
C LEU A 46 12.04 -15.73 40.49
N TYR A 47 11.26 -16.80 40.57
CA TYR A 47 9.80 -16.72 40.41
C TYR A 47 9.06 -16.97 41.73
N THR A 48 7.93 -16.30 41.99
CA THR A 48 7.11 -16.63 43.18
C THR A 48 6.07 -17.71 42.84
N GLN A 49 5.80 -18.62 43.78
CA GLN A 49 4.89 -19.75 43.53
C GLN A 49 3.42 -19.32 43.32
N ASN A 50 3.02 -18.17 43.87
CA ASN A 50 1.63 -17.71 43.92
C ASN A 50 1.35 -16.46 43.06
N ASN A 51 2.40 -15.78 42.56
CA ASN A 51 2.26 -14.60 41.71
C ASN A 51 3.41 -14.58 40.68
N PRO A 52 3.37 -15.45 39.65
CA PRO A 52 4.41 -15.47 38.63
C PRO A 52 4.40 -14.17 37.84
N GLN A 53 5.58 -13.60 37.60
CA GLN A 53 5.74 -12.43 36.77
C GLN A 53 5.30 -12.75 35.32
N GLU A 54 4.63 -11.84 34.65
CA GLU A 54 4.11 -12.05 33.29
C GLU A 54 5.24 -12.13 32.25
N ASP A 55 6.37 -11.48 32.53
CA ASP A 55 7.56 -11.51 31.71
C ASP A 55 8.89 -11.15 32.42
N TRP A 56 9.97 -11.32 31.65
CA TRP A 56 11.34 -11.04 32.07
C TRP A 56 11.57 -9.57 32.48
N ALA A 57 10.86 -8.63 31.86
CA ALA A 57 11.05 -7.20 32.13
C ALA A 57 10.44 -6.83 33.49
N GLU A 58 9.24 -7.32 33.79
CA GLU A 58 8.60 -7.19 35.10
C GLU A 58 9.45 -7.83 36.21
N PHE A 59 9.98 -9.03 35.94
CA PHE A 59 10.90 -9.70 36.86
C PHE A 59 12.15 -8.86 37.12
N ASN A 60 12.88 -8.48 36.06
CA ASN A 60 14.13 -7.75 36.16
C ASN A 60 13.91 -6.43 36.91
N TYR A 61 12.86 -5.69 36.57
CA TYR A 61 12.49 -4.46 37.26
C TYR A 61 12.20 -4.70 38.75
N GLY A 62 11.45 -5.76 39.08
CA GLY A 62 11.13 -6.13 40.45
C GLY A 62 12.36 -6.41 41.32
N VAL A 63 13.29 -7.22 40.83
CA VAL A 63 14.48 -7.60 41.62
C VAL A 63 15.53 -6.49 41.71
N THR A 64 15.51 -5.53 40.77
CA THR A 64 16.50 -4.45 40.72
C THR A 64 16.01 -3.12 41.30
N HIS A 65 14.70 -2.84 41.31
CA HIS A 65 14.17 -1.51 41.66
C HIS A 65 13.11 -1.47 42.77
N LEU A 66 12.40 -2.56 43.10
CA LEU A 66 11.23 -2.50 43.99
C LEU A 66 11.55 -2.83 45.47
N PRO A 67 10.82 -2.23 46.45
CA PRO A 67 10.98 -2.49 47.88
C PRO A 67 10.45 -3.89 48.29
N TYR A 68 10.76 -4.29 49.53
CA TYR A 68 10.63 -5.65 50.08
C TYR A 68 9.22 -6.26 49.99
N ASP A 69 8.19 -5.44 49.83
CA ASP A 69 6.77 -5.72 49.97
C ASP A 69 6.01 -5.90 48.64
N TYR A 70 6.65 -5.68 47.50
CA TYR A 70 5.93 -5.71 46.22
C TYR A 70 5.53 -7.12 45.74
N TYR A 71 6.30 -8.17 46.07
CA TYR A 71 6.05 -9.56 45.61
C TYR A 71 6.06 -10.60 46.74
N GLY A 72 5.98 -10.18 48.01
CA GLY A 72 6.08 -11.09 49.16
C GLY A 72 4.74 -11.59 49.69
N TYR A 73 4.81 -12.54 50.64
CA TYR A 73 3.65 -13.00 51.40
C TYR A 73 3.98 -13.21 52.88
N TRP A 74 2.96 -13.13 53.74
CA TRP A 74 3.09 -13.35 55.18
C TRP A 74 3.06 -14.85 55.52
N VAL A 75 4.02 -15.29 56.35
CA VAL A 75 3.97 -16.59 57.04
C VAL A 75 4.36 -16.38 58.50
N ASN A 76 3.51 -16.80 59.44
CA ASN A 76 3.79 -16.72 60.89
C ASN A 76 4.31 -15.33 61.35
N ASN A 77 3.65 -14.24 60.94
CA ASN A 77 4.04 -12.86 61.25
C ASN A 77 5.47 -12.46 60.81
N ARG A 78 6.07 -13.19 59.88
CA ARG A 78 7.24 -12.74 59.11
C ARG A 78 6.85 -12.62 57.65
N TRP A 79 7.25 -11.51 57.05
CA TRP A 79 7.16 -11.32 55.62
C TRP A 79 8.27 -12.12 54.94
N TYR A 80 7.96 -12.79 53.84
CA TYR A 80 8.93 -13.55 53.08
C TYR A 80 8.81 -13.26 51.58
N ASN A 81 9.95 -12.97 50.96
CA ASN A 81 10.09 -12.98 49.51
C ASN A 81 10.60 -14.36 49.09
N TYR A 82 9.68 -15.32 48.95
CA TYR A 82 10.02 -16.65 48.44
C TYR A 82 10.01 -16.64 46.93
N TYR A 83 11.21 -16.64 46.36
CA TYR A 83 11.40 -16.95 44.97
C TYR A 83 11.86 -18.41 44.83
N GLY A 84 11.51 -19.06 43.74
CA GLY A 84 12.00 -20.35 43.29
C GLY A 84 12.82 -20.17 42.03
N ASN A 85 13.76 -21.06 41.80
CA ASN A 85 14.69 -21.05 40.66
C ASN A 85 14.88 -22.51 40.24
N ASP A 86 13.89 -23.06 39.54
CA ASP A 86 13.94 -24.42 39.03
C ASP A 86 13.60 -24.47 37.54
N CYS A 87 13.95 -25.60 36.94
CA CYS A 87 13.78 -25.85 35.51
C CYS A 87 12.32 -25.81 35.07
N SER A 88 11.37 -26.19 35.93
CA SER A 88 9.94 -26.06 35.66
C SER A 88 9.52 -24.60 35.55
N GLY A 89 9.98 -23.71 36.44
CA GLY A 89 9.72 -22.28 36.33
C GLY A 89 10.23 -21.69 35.02
N PHE A 90 11.44 -22.08 34.60
CA PHE A 90 12.01 -21.63 33.33
C PHE A 90 11.12 -21.99 32.13
N VAL A 91 10.67 -23.24 32.04
CA VAL A 91 9.78 -23.67 30.96
C VAL A 91 8.40 -23.02 31.10
N SER A 92 7.88 -22.86 32.33
CA SER A 92 6.61 -22.18 32.58
C SER A 92 6.61 -20.73 32.11
N VAL A 93 7.69 -19.98 32.35
CA VAL A 93 7.84 -18.58 31.88
C VAL A 93 8.00 -18.53 30.36
N CYS A 94 8.86 -19.39 29.81
CA CYS A 94 9.06 -19.50 28.36
C CYS A 94 7.77 -19.88 27.65
N TRP A 95 6.92 -20.69 28.29
CA TRP A 95 5.62 -21.11 27.79
C TRP A 95 4.46 -20.22 28.27
N LYS A 96 4.65 -19.13 29.02
CA LYS A 96 3.55 -18.31 29.58
C LYS A 96 2.43 -19.18 30.19
N MET A 97 2.78 -20.00 31.17
CA MET A 97 1.80 -20.80 31.90
C MET A 97 1.03 -19.95 32.93
N PRO A 98 -0.24 -20.26 33.20
CA PRO A 98 -1.10 -19.45 34.07
C PRO A 98 -0.80 -19.62 35.57
N SER A 99 -0.07 -20.67 35.94
CA SER A 99 0.31 -20.98 37.33
C SER A 99 1.59 -21.81 37.35
N ARG A 100 2.24 -21.87 38.52
CA ARG A 100 3.43 -22.71 38.72
C ARG A 100 3.03 -24.18 38.68
N TRP A 101 3.67 -24.95 37.80
CA TRP A 101 3.67 -26.41 37.87
C TRP A 101 5.04 -26.90 38.32
N THR A 102 5.04 -27.79 39.29
CA THR A 102 6.30 -28.34 39.81
C THR A 102 6.80 -29.43 38.87
N THR A 103 8.12 -29.65 38.82
CA THR A 103 8.69 -30.80 38.09
C THR A 103 8.11 -32.15 38.49
N LEU A 104 7.54 -32.27 39.70
CA LEU A 104 6.90 -33.49 40.19
C LEU A 104 5.80 -33.95 39.22
N ASN A 105 4.88 -33.04 38.88
CA ASN A 105 3.69 -33.32 38.09
C ASN A 105 3.60 -32.48 36.81
N PHE A 106 4.71 -31.90 36.31
CA PHE A 106 4.66 -30.87 35.26
C PHE A 106 3.84 -31.28 34.04
N TYR A 107 4.06 -32.49 33.49
CA TYR A 107 3.27 -32.96 32.35
C TYR A 107 1.81 -33.21 32.72
N ASP A 108 1.52 -33.77 33.88
CA ASP A 108 0.15 -34.10 34.30
C ASP A 108 -0.65 -32.83 34.64
N ASP A 109 -0.02 -31.85 35.30
CA ASP A 109 -0.59 -30.52 35.55
C ASP A 109 -0.79 -29.77 34.22
N ALA A 110 0.16 -29.90 33.28
CA ALA A 110 0.11 -29.24 31.97
C ALA A 110 -0.88 -29.84 30.99
N ASN A 111 -0.97 -31.16 30.93
CA ASN A 111 -1.83 -31.89 30.00
C ASN A 111 -3.23 -32.12 30.60
N GLY A 112 -3.34 -32.23 31.94
CA GLY A 112 -4.56 -32.46 32.70
C GLY A 112 -5.46 -31.24 32.80
N ALA A 113 -5.60 -30.66 34.00
CA ALA A 113 -6.62 -29.64 34.35
C ALA A 113 -6.68 -28.41 33.42
N GLN A 114 -5.61 -28.16 32.65
CA GLN A 114 -5.39 -26.91 31.93
C GLN A 114 -5.10 -27.12 30.41
N ASN A 115 -4.82 -28.34 29.93
CA ASN A 115 -4.67 -28.69 28.50
C ASN A 115 -3.67 -27.84 27.68
N TYR A 116 -2.49 -27.55 28.21
CA TYR A 116 -1.46 -26.68 27.61
C TYR A 116 -0.41 -27.39 26.76
N CYS A 117 -0.26 -28.71 26.90
CA CYS A 117 0.71 -29.48 26.13
C CYS A 117 0.13 -30.84 25.73
N TYR A 118 0.84 -31.54 24.84
CA TYR A 118 0.62 -32.94 24.54
C TYR A 118 1.96 -33.64 24.38
N SER A 119 1.97 -34.93 24.66
CA SER A 119 3.06 -35.80 24.30
C SER A 119 3.21 -35.88 22.77
N ILE A 120 4.43 -35.70 22.27
CA ILE A 120 4.81 -35.92 20.86
C ILE A 120 5.69 -37.16 20.69
N GLY A 121 5.91 -37.93 21.76
CA GLY A 121 6.62 -39.19 21.74
C GLY A 121 6.59 -39.88 23.11
N SER A 122 6.86 -41.18 23.14
CA SER A 122 6.98 -41.93 24.40
C SER A 122 8.19 -41.48 25.22
N THR A 123 8.23 -41.81 26.52
CA THR A 123 9.41 -41.61 27.36
C THR A 123 10.65 -42.27 26.73
N GLY A 124 11.76 -41.53 26.65
CA GLY A 124 13.01 -41.96 26.01
C GLY A 124 13.05 -41.77 24.49
N SER A 125 11.95 -41.35 23.86
CA SER A 125 11.89 -41.15 22.40
C SER A 125 12.48 -39.82 21.93
N ALA A 126 13.23 -39.07 22.75
CA ALA A 126 13.78 -37.77 22.36
C ALA A 126 14.57 -37.81 21.03
N GLN A 127 15.25 -38.93 20.74
CA GLN A 127 15.98 -39.12 19.49
C GLN A 127 15.05 -39.19 18.27
N THR A 128 13.90 -39.84 18.39
CA THR A 128 13.00 -40.15 17.27
C THR A 128 11.75 -39.28 17.22
N ALA A 129 11.40 -38.60 18.31
CA ALA A 129 10.26 -37.70 18.38
C ALA A 129 10.44 -36.50 17.43
N PRO A 130 9.36 -35.94 16.85
CA PRO A 130 9.43 -34.85 15.88
C PRO A 130 9.69 -33.49 16.56
N LEU A 131 10.71 -33.39 17.41
CA LEU A 131 11.07 -32.20 18.19
C LEU A 131 11.36 -30.99 17.29
N ILE A 132 10.78 -29.84 17.64
CA ILE A 132 11.10 -28.55 17.06
C ILE A 132 11.41 -27.56 18.18
N LYS A 133 12.22 -26.54 17.88
CA LYS A 133 12.74 -25.54 18.82
C LYS A 133 11.65 -25.00 19.75
N GLY A 134 11.86 -25.00 21.07
CA GLY A 134 10.87 -24.59 22.08
C GLY A 134 9.93 -25.71 22.55
N ASP A 135 10.06 -26.93 22.03
CA ASP A 135 9.46 -28.12 22.67
C ASP A 135 10.15 -28.38 24.00
N ALA A 136 9.54 -29.20 24.86
CA ALA A 136 10.18 -29.58 26.11
C ALA A 136 10.42 -31.08 26.18
N LEU A 137 11.49 -31.44 26.87
CA LEU A 137 11.77 -32.80 27.30
C LEU A 137 11.51 -32.82 28.81
N ASN A 138 10.49 -33.55 29.24
CA ASN A 138 10.08 -33.59 30.64
C ASN A 138 10.43 -34.93 31.29
N CYS A 139 11.18 -34.91 32.39
CA CYS A 139 11.41 -36.05 33.26
C CYS A 139 10.72 -35.77 34.60
N CYS A 140 9.52 -36.35 34.80
CA CYS A 140 8.74 -36.17 36.02
C CYS A 140 9.59 -36.48 37.26
N ASN A 141 9.41 -35.70 38.32
CA ASN A 141 10.15 -35.82 39.59
C ASN A 141 11.66 -35.51 39.49
N SER A 142 12.17 -35.01 38.36
CA SER A 142 13.59 -34.73 38.19
C SER A 142 13.85 -33.37 37.54
N HIS A 143 13.60 -33.23 36.23
CA HIS A 143 14.04 -32.05 35.49
C HIS A 143 13.27 -31.89 34.17
N ILE A 144 13.16 -30.66 33.70
CA ILE A 144 12.55 -30.33 32.40
C ILE A 144 13.46 -29.40 31.59
N LEU A 145 13.56 -29.67 30.30
CA LEU A 145 14.46 -29.00 29.37
C LEU A 145 13.67 -28.35 28.25
N LEU A 146 14.01 -27.13 27.86
CA LEU A 146 13.47 -26.53 26.64
C LEU A 146 14.40 -26.88 25.47
N PHE A 147 13.91 -27.65 24.51
CA PHE A 147 14.66 -28.06 23.33
C PHE A 147 15.04 -26.86 22.44
N ASN A 148 16.30 -26.77 22.05
CA ASN A 148 16.81 -25.71 21.17
C ASN A 148 17.04 -26.25 19.74
N TYR A 149 17.96 -27.20 19.59
CA TYR A 149 18.26 -27.87 18.32
C TYR A 149 18.94 -29.23 18.57
N ARG A 150 18.94 -30.12 17.57
CA ARG A 150 19.71 -31.37 17.63
C ARG A 150 21.18 -31.08 17.33
N LEU A 151 22.09 -31.67 18.10
CA LEU A 151 23.53 -31.59 17.88
C LEU A 151 24.02 -32.95 17.37
N GLY A 152 24.10 -33.08 16.05
CA GLY A 152 24.41 -34.36 15.39
C GLY A 152 23.34 -35.44 15.66
N SER A 153 23.74 -36.70 15.49
CA SER A 153 22.85 -37.86 15.63
C SER A 153 22.63 -38.33 17.07
N ASN A 154 23.45 -37.85 18.03
CA ASN A 154 23.56 -38.45 19.36
C ASN A 154 23.23 -37.49 20.53
N ALA A 155 22.96 -36.21 20.25
CA ALA A 155 22.71 -35.21 21.30
C ALA A 155 21.70 -34.14 20.88
N VAL A 156 21.21 -33.39 21.88
CA VAL A 156 20.44 -32.15 21.72
C VAL A 156 21.08 -31.03 22.52
N VAL A 157 20.89 -29.79 22.06
CA VAL A 157 21.12 -28.60 22.87
C VAL A 157 19.80 -28.16 23.47
N SER A 158 19.82 -27.93 24.77
CA SER A 158 18.70 -27.40 25.55
C SER A 158 18.98 -25.97 25.99
N MET A 159 17.91 -25.23 26.23
CA MET A 159 17.88 -24.03 27.06
C MET A 159 17.26 -24.46 28.40
N GLU A 160 17.99 -24.26 29.49
CA GLU A 160 17.55 -24.74 30.80
C GLU A 160 17.99 -23.79 31.92
N GLN A 161 17.28 -23.87 33.04
CA GLN A 161 17.69 -23.24 34.28
C GLN A 161 18.10 -24.30 35.29
N THR A 162 19.31 -24.15 35.81
CA THR A 162 19.73 -24.74 37.08
C THR A 162 19.56 -23.70 38.18
N PRO A 163 19.53 -24.07 39.47
CA PRO A 163 19.32 -23.11 40.55
C PRO A 163 20.20 -21.86 40.41
N ASN A 164 21.48 -22.00 40.06
CA ASN A 164 22.38 -20.85 40.05
C ASN A 164 22.47 -20.11 38.72
N THR A 165 21.93 -20.64 37.62
CA THR A 165 22.10 -20.04 36.29
C THR A 165 21.16 -20.64 35.24
N ALA A 166 20.57 -19.78 34.40
CA ALA A 166 20.02 -20.17 33.10
C ALA A 166 21.13 -20.21 32.04
N ARG A 167 21.18 -21.30 31.26
CA ARG A 167 22.23 -21.53 30.26
C ARG A 167 21.75 -22.43 29.12
N MET A 168 22.55 -22.49 28.06
CA MET A 168 22.47 -23.58 27.10
C MET A 168 23.29 -24.78 27.57
N ARG A 169 22.79 -26.01 27.37
CA ARG A 169 23.50 -27.24 27.73
C ARG A 169 23.28 -28.36 26.73
N ILE A 170 24.34 -29.12 26.48
CA ILE A 170 24.34 -30.33 25.65
C ILE A 170 23.85 -31.53 26.49
N TRP A 171 22.93 -32.31 25.92
CA TRP A 171 22.42 -33.55 26.47
C TRP A 171 22.55 -34.68 25.44
N TYR A 172 23.24 -35.77 25.81
CA TYR A 172 23.28 -36.98 24.99
C TYR A 172 21.97 -37.76 25.14
N TYR A 173 21.48 -38.41 24.07
CA TYR A 173 20.24 -39.19 24.16
C TYR A 173 20.30 -40.32 25.19
N SER A 174 21.49 -40.86 25.46
CA SER A 174 21.72 -41.82 26.55
C SER A 174 21.33 -41.28 27.93
N SER A 175 21.39 -39.96 28.13
CA SER A 175 20.99 -39.25 29.35
C SER A 175 19.53 -38.79 29.33
N LEU A 176 18.80 -39.03 28.24
CA LEU A 176 17.42 -38.59 28.03
C LEU A 176 16.41 -39.75 28.04
N SER A 177 16.84 -40.95 28.45
CA SER A 177 16.02 -42.17 28.47
C SER A 177 14.76 -42.06 29.33
N SER A 178 14.79 -41.21 30.36
CA SER A 178 13.65 -40.95 31.26
C SER A 178 12.83 -39.70 30.88
N TYR A 179 13.16 -39.04 29.77
CA TYR A 179 12.48 -37.81 29.37
C TYR A 179 11.41 -38.08 28.32
N GLN A 180 10.22 -37.53 28.53
CA GLN A 180 9.13 -37.53 27.59
C GLN A 180 9.14 -36.26 26.72
N PRO A 181 9.16 -36.40 25.38
CA PRO A 181 9.00 -35.28 24.46
C PRO A 181 7.57 -34.74 24.51
N ILE A 182 7.45 -33.47 24.88
CA ILE A 182 6.17 -32.79 25.02
C ILE A 182 6.18 -31.48 24.23
N ARG A 183 5.04 -31.17 23.62
CA ARG A 183 4.85 -29.97 22.82
C ARG A 183 3.77 -29.10 23.43
N ARG A 184 4.09 -27.81 23.56
CA ARG A 184 3.10 -26.80 23.87
C ARG A 184 2.01 -26.77 22.79
N LYS A 185 0.74 -26.83 23.21
CA LYS A 185 -0.43 -26.64 22.34
C LYS A 185 -0.56 -25.16 21.97
N ARG A 186 -1.26 -24.89 20.86
CA ARG A 186 -1.60 -23.51 20.39
C ARG A 186 -0.37 -22.63 20.06
N LEU A 187 0.66 -23.28 19.51
CA LEU A 187 1.73 -22.58 18.80
C LEU A 187 1.30 -22.28 17.38
N ILE A 188 1.94 -21.33 16.75
CA ILE A 188 1.70 -20.91 15.37
C ILE A 188 3.12 -20.79 14.74
N ALA A 189 3.29 -21.01 13.45
CA ALA A 189 4.61 -21.25 12.83
C ALA A 189 4.97 -20.29 11.68
N ALA A 190 5.85 -20.74 10.77
CA ALA A 190 6.95 -19.95 10.24
C ALA A 190 7.62 -20.44 8.89
N PHE A 191 7.41 -19.89 7.63
CA PHE A 191 8.29 -19.99 6.39
C PHE A 191 8.04 -19.11 5.09
N VAL A 192 9.03 -18.90 4.14
CA VAL A 192 8.87 -18.52 2.66
C VAL A 192 10.11 -18.92 1.77
N GLN A 193 9.95 -19.20 0.45
CA GLN A 193 10.98 -19.40 -0.62
C GLN A 193 10.43 -18.91 -1.99
N PHE A 194 11.27 -18.48 -2.95
CA PHE A 194 10.87 -17.88 -4.24
C PHE A 194 11.42 -18.62 -5.48
N ASP A 195 10.57 -18.85 -6.49
CA ASP A 195 10.90 -19.19 -7.89
C ASP A 195 9.94 -18.42 -8.83
N ASN A 196 10.45 -17.84 -9.92
CA ASN A 196 9.75 -17.05 -10.97
C ASN A 196 9.29 -15.61 -10.61
N TYR A 197 10.22 -14.65 -10.69
CA TYR A 197 9.91 -13.22 -10.78
C TYR A 197 10.26 -12.66 -12.16
N PRO A 198 9.58 -11.61 -12.65
CA PRO A 198 10.27 -10.56 -13.39
C PRO A 198 11.22 -9.82 -12.43
N THR A 199 12.50 -9.66 -12.79
CA THR A 199 13.54 -9.07 -11.93
C THR A 199 13.27 -7.61 -11.53
N ILE A 200 12.45 -6.90 -12.32
CA ILE A 200 12.04 -5.50 -12.15
C ILE A 200 10.58 -5.37 -12.64
N VAL A 201 9.74 -4.62 -11.92
CA VAL A 201 8.33 -4.33 -12.27
C VAL A 201 8.11 -2.82 -12.20
N ASN A 202 7.48 -2.22 -13.21
CA ASN A 202 7.05 -0.82 -13.13
C ASN A 202 5.73 -0.76 -12.38
N ALA A 203 5.54 0.28 -11.58
CA ALA A 203 4.44 0.24 -10.68
C ALA A 203 3.04 0.18 -11.36
N LEU A 204 2.94 0.60 -12.63
CA LEU A 204 1.70 0.57 -13.38
C LEU A 204 1.22 -0.79 -13.85
N ASP A 205 2.07 -1.80 -13.94
CA ASP A 205 1.71 -3.00 -14.68
C ASP A 205 0.75 -3.87 -13.87
N ASN A 206 -0.22 -4.47 -14.56
CA ASN A 206 -0.88 -5.67 -14.03
C ASN A 206 0.10 -6.83 -14.18
N PHE A 207 0.76 -7.24 -13.10
CA PHE A 207 1.67 -8.38 -13.09
C PHE A 207 1.08 -9.55 -12.31
N SER A 208 1.26 -10.76 -12.83
CA SER A 208 0.93 -12.00 -12.11
C SER A 208 2.20 -12.57 -11.50
N VAL A 209 2.24 -12.74 -10.18
CA VAL A 209 3.34 -13.46 -9.52
C VAL A 209 2.92 -14.90 -9.28
N ARG A 210 3.75 -15.85 -9.70
CA ARG A 210 3.53 -17.28 -9.48
C ARG A 210 4.68 -17.81 -8.64
N HIS A 211 4.40 -18.22 -7.41
CA HIS A 211 5.41 -18.76 -6.50
C HIS A 211 5.02 -20.12 -5.94
N TYR A 212 6.04 -20.83 -5.47
CA TYR A 212 5.92 -22.10 -4.78
C TYR A 212 6.36 -21.91 -3.33
N PHE A 213 5.43 -22.05 -2.39
CA PHE A 213 5.70 -22.00 -0.96
C PHE A 213 5.86 -23.42 -0.45
N TYR A 214 7.00 -23.73 0.17
CA TYR A 214 7.11 -24.98 0.91
C TYR A 214 6.76 -24.72 2.38
N ILE A 215 5.61 -25.23 2.81
CA ILE A 215 5.25 -25.24 4.22
C ILE A 215 5.00 -26.68 4.65
N SER A 216 5.72 -27.12 5.69
CA SER A 216 5.60 -28.48 6.23
C SER A 216 4.14 -28.79 6.54
N TYR A 217 3.64 -29.94 6.09
CA TYR A 217 2.27 -30.43 6.30
C TYR A 217 1.84 -30.51 7.78
N GLU A 218 2.81 -30.55 8.69
CA GLU A 218 2.68 -30.63 10.15
C GLU A 218 3.02 -29.28 10.85
N ASN A 219 3.27 -28.23 10.04
CA ASN A 219 3.39 -26.79 10.33
C ASN A 219 2.73 -25.94 9.20
N ALA A 220 1.69 -26.45 8.55
CA ALA A 220 1.04 -25.78 7.43
C ALA A 220 -0.09 -24.90 7.95
N PRO A 221 -0.15 -23.61 7.57
CA PRO A 221 -1.29 -22.77 7.83
C PRO A 221 -2.52 -23.35 7.13
N ALA A 222 -3.69 -23.18 7.73
CA ALA A 222 -4.94 -23.19 6.96
C ALA A 222 -4.92 -22.14 5.81
N ASP A 223 -4.19 -21.03 6.01
CA ASP A 223 -4.20 -19.83 5.16
C ASP A 223 -2.79 -19.24 4.95
N LEU A 224 -2.37 -19.00 3.70
CA LEU A 224 -1.13 -18.27 3.36
C LEU A 224 -1.47 -16.78 3.10
N VAL A 225 -0.58 -15.83 3.44
CA VAL A 225 -0.74 -14.39 3.15
C VAL A 225 0.48 -13.86 2.38
N PHE A 226 0.33 -12.76 1.63
CA PHE A 226 1.33 -12.08 0.82
C PHE A 226 1.52 -10.64 1.32
N GLU A 227 2.74 -10.06 1.32
CA GLU A 227 2.97 -8.68 1.75
C GLU A 227 3.97 -7.86 0.93
N ILE A 228 3.62 -6.65 0.48
CA ILE A 228 4.55 -5.70 -0.17
C ILE A 228 5.18 -4.79 0.88
N ARG A 229 6.45 -4.36 0.77
CA ARG A 229 7.06 -3.44 1.74
C ARG A 229 7.88 -2.30 1.11
N GLU A 230 8.06 -1.23 1.85
CA GLU A 230 8.90 -0.08 1.46
C GLU A 230 10.40 -0.37 1.63
N GLN A 231 11.26 0.02 0.67
CA GLN A 231 12.71 -0.30 0.65
C GLN A 231 13.52 0.44 1.74
N SER A 232 13.19 1.69 2.02
CA SER A 232 13.92 2.54 2.98
C SER A 232 13.61 2.20 4.44
N SER A 233 12.38 1.77 4.72
CA SER A 233 11.84 1.62 6.10
C SER A 233 11.46 0.18 6.47
N GLY A 234 11.11 -0.67 5.49
CA GLY A 234 10.60 -2.03 5.70
C GLY A 234 9.10 -2.13 6.04
N ALA A 235 8.34 -1.03 5.98
CA ALA A 235 6.91 -0.97 6.30
C ALA A 235 6.05 -1.75 5.30
N VAL A 236 5.03 -2.47 5.76
CA VAL A 236 4.11 -3.27 4.92
C VAL A 236 3.09 -2.38 4.23
N LEU A 237 3.11 -2.39 2.89
CA LEU A 237 2.27 -1.61 1.98
C LEU A 237 1.02 -2.37 1.50
N LEU A 238 1.03 -3.71 1.53
CA LEU A 238 -0.13 -4.56 1.20
C LEU A 238 -0.06 -5.86 2.00
N SER A 239 -1.19 -6.46 2.38
CA SER A 239 -1.26 -7.80 2.97
C SER A 239 -2.52 -8.55 2.51
N GLN A 240 -2.41 -9.72 1.87
CA GLN A 240 -3.58 -10.48 1.34
C GLN A 240 -3.47 -12.01 1.42
N LYS A 241 -4.59 -12.70 1.64
CA LYS A 241 -4.67 -14.17 1.67
C LYS A 241 -4.56 -14.81 0.26
N CYS A 242 -3.86 -15.92 0.16
CA CYS A 242 -3.65 -16.71 -1.07
C CYS A 242 -4.48 -17.99 -1.05
N SER A 243 -5.02 -18.37 -2.20
CA SER A 243 -5.81 -19.60 -2.35
C SER A 243 -4.89 -20.80 -2.53
N ASN A 244 -5.14 -21.90 -1.81
CA ASN A 244 -4.48 -23.18 -2.02
C ASN A 244 -5.02 -23.80 -3.32
N ILE A 245 -4.13 -24.23 -4.22
CA ILE A 245 -4.51 -24.79 -5.52
C ILE A 245 -4.29 -26.30 -5.62
N GLY A 246 -3.96 -26.98 -4.52
CA GLY A 246 -3.58 -28.39 -4.47
C GLY A 246 -2.07 -28.64 -4.33
N ASP A 247 -1.69 -29.84 -3.88
CA ASP A 247 -0.31 -30.35 -3.79
C ASP A 247 0.72 -29.50 -3.03
N GLY A 248 0.27 -28.70 -2.05
CA GLY A 248 1.17 -27.85 -1.26
C GLY A 248 1.57 -26.56 -1.97
N TYR A 249 0.79 -26.10 -2.94
CA TYR A 249 1.03 -24.86 -3.68
C TYR A 249 -0.08 -23.82 -3.45
N TRP A 250 0.30 -22.54 -3.48
CA TRP A 250 -0.60 -21.39 -3.34
C TRP A 250 -0.39 -20.39 -4.47
N TYR A 251 -1.48 -19.80 -4.95
CA TYR A 251 -1.48 -18.86 -6.08
C TYR A 251 -2.28 -17.59 -5.76
N LYS A 252 -1.83 -16.45 -6.30
CA LYS A 252 -2.55 -15.17 -6.30
C LYS A 252 -2.24 -14.40 -7.59
N THR A 253 -3.25 -14.09 -8.40
CA THR A 253 -3.14 -13.07 -9.45
C THR A 253 -3.40 -11.70 -8.82
N PHE A 254 -2.53 -10.74 -9.11
CA PHE A 254 -2.76 -9.34 -8.81
C PHE A 254 -3.38 -8.68 -10.04
N TYR A 255 -4.43 -7.91 -9.79
CA TYR A 255 -5.04 -6.99 -10.75
C TYR A 255 -4.92 -5.57 -10.17
N SER A 256 -3.72 -5.22 -9.73
CA SER A 256 -3.47 -3.95 -9.06
C SER A 256 -2.11 -3.41 -9.44
N SER A 257 -2.09 -2.15 -9.86
CA SER A 257 -0.88 -1.34 -9.94
C SER A 257 -0.23 -1.23 -8.56
N LEU A 258 1.09 -1.34 -8.53
CA LEU A 258 1.93 -0.87 -7.44
C LEU A 258 2.03 0.67 -7.51
N PRO A 259 2.20 1.38 -6.39
CA PRO A 259 2.38 2.84 -6.40
C PRO A 259 3.73 3.23 -7.03
N ASP A 260 3.88 4.44 -7.58
CA ASP A 260 5.07 4.94 -8.30
C ASP A 260 5.83 6.01 -7.49
N LEU A 261 6.23 5.73 -6.26
CA LEU A 261 6.69 6.70 -5.24
C LEU A 261 7.99 7.47 -5.55
N GLY A 262 8.50 7.44 -6.78
CA GLY A 262 9.76 8.09 -7.13
C GLY A 262 11.04 7.48 -6.59
N TYR A 263 10.93 6.32 -5.96
CA TYR A 263 12.03 5.54 -5.44
C TYR A 263 11.74 4.06 -5.67
N ASP A 264 12.77 3.25 -5.85
CA ASP A 264 12.60 1.82 -6.05
C ASP A 264 11.99 1.14 -4.77
N TYR A 265 11.14 0.12 -4.93
CA TYR A 265 10.55 -0.69 -3.83
C TYR A 265 11.09 -2.10 -3.79
N TYR A 266 10.80 -2.81 -2.70
CA TYR A 266 11.01 -4.24 -2.59
C TYR A 266 9.69 -4.99 -2.32
N VAL A 267 9.30 -5.89 -3.22
CA VAL A 267 8.17 -6.81 -2.98
C VAL A 267 8.67 -8.04 -2.23
N TYR A 268 7.98 -8.38 -1.13
CA TYR A 268 8.26 -9.56 -0.30
C TYR A 268 7.07 -10.52 -0.35
N PHE A 269 7.23 -11.77 0.08
CA PHE A 269 6.10 -12.64 0.38
C PHE A 269 6.22 -13.08 1.84
N VAL A 270 5.11 -13.03 2.59
CA VAL A 270 5.12 -13.25 4.04
C VAL A 270 4.10 -14.34 4.45
N ALA A 271 4.50 -15.61 4.59
CA ALA A 271 3.62 -16.64 5.13
C ALA A 271 3.34 -16.43 6.62
N TYR A 272 2.07 -16.61 6.96
CA TYR A 272 1.58 -16.70 8.32
C TYR A 272 1.04 -18.09 8.53
N LEU A 273 1.26 -18.67 9.70
CA LEU A 273 0.54 -19.85 10.11
C LEU A 273 -0.79 -19.51 10.77
N THR A 274 -1.78 -20.36 10.52
CA THR A 274 -3.07 -20.43 11.20
C THR A 274 -3.28 -21.90 11.59
N PRO A 275 -3.44 -22.25 12.88
CA PRO A 275 -3.54 -23.63 13.31
C PRO A 275 -4.79 -24.33 12.75
N PRO A 276 -4.69 -25.61 12.35
CA PRO A 276 -5.87 -26.44 12.13
C PRO A 276 -6.80 -26.44 13.38
N ASN A 277 -8.09 -26.18 13.17
CA ASN A 277 -9.20 -26.00 14.16
C ASN A 277 -9.24 -24.69 14.98
N GLY A 278 -8.41 -23.68 14.68
CA GLY A 278 -8.47 -22.35 15.31
C GLY A 278 -9.19 -21.30 14.45
N ASN A 279 -9.90 -20.37 15.09
CA ASN A 279 -10.50 -19.21 14.41
C ASN A 279 -9.44 -18.14 14.05
N TRP A 280 -9.81 -17.16 13.22
CA TRP A 280 -8.95 -16.18 12.54
C TRP A 280 -8.05 -15.27 13.40
N ASP A 281 -8.29 -15.17 14.71
CA ASP A 281 -7.56 -14.25 15.60
C ASP A 281 -6.19 -14.78 16.08
N ASN A 282 -5.83 -16.04 15.79
CA ASN A 282 -4.57 -16.68 16.20
C ASN A 282 -3.62 -16.91 14.99
N ARG A 283 -2.78 -15.91 14.64
CA ARG A 283 -1.71 -16.01 13.63
C ARG A 283 -0.31 -15.90 14.25
N TYR A 284 0.71 -16.62 13.76
CA TYR A 284 2.13 -16.25 13.93
C TYR A 284 2.83 -16.27 12.57
N CYS A 285 3.88 -15.45 12.46
CA CYS A 285 4.70 -15.30 11.28
C CYS A 285 5.98 -16.12 11.42
N SER A 286 6.38 -16.76 10.34
CA SER A 286 7.74 -16.60 9.85
C SER A 286 7.77 -16.78 8.36
N VAL A 287 8.85 -16.26 7.83
CA VAL A 287 9.27 -16.22 6.46
C VAL A 287 10.77 -16.22 6.44
N SER A 288 11.32 -17.09 5.61
CA SER A 288 12.66 -17.05 5.01
C SER A 288 12.44 -16.25 3.71
N THR A 289 13.10 -15.17 3.34
CA THR A 289 14.45 -14.65 3.52
C THR A 289 14.35 -13.12 3.47
N ALA A 290 15.27 -12.42 4.14
CA ALA A 290 15.97 -11.35 3.44
C ALA A 290 17.04 -12.09 2.63
N ASN A 291 17.01 -12.03 1.29
CA ASN A 291 18.20 -12.23 0.44
C ASN A 291 18.00 -11.97 -1.07
N ASN A 292 16.77 -11.78 -1.61
CA ASN A 292 16.55 -11.16 -2.94
C ASN A 292 15.07 -10.68 -3.13
N PRO A 293 14.66 -9.50 -2.63
CA PRO A 293 13.37 -8.89 -2.95
C PRO A 293 13.26 -8.41 -4.40
N THR A 294 12.06 -8.36 -4.97
CA THR A 294 11.85 -7.81 -6.33
C THR A 294 11.83 -6.28 -6.29
N LEU A 295 12.72 -5.66 -7.08
CA LEU A 295 12.86 -4.22 -7.18
C LEU A 295 11.74 -3.64 -8.07
N VAL A 296 10.78 -2.92 -7.49
CA VAL A 296 9.75 -2.20 -8.26
C VAL A 296 10.29 -0.82 -8.54
N LYS A 297 10.47 -0.46 -9.80
CA LYS A 297 11.00 0.87 -10.12
C LYS A 297 9.86 1.83 -10.39
N THR A 298 10.07 3.04 -9.92
CA THR A 298 9.19 4.15 -10.21
C THR A 298 9.69 4.80 -11.49
N ALA A 299 8.87 5.00 -12.51
CA ALA A 299 9.42 5.03 -13.85
C ALA A 299 10.11 6.34 -14.23
N SER A 300 10.26 7.34 -13.33
CA SER A 300 11.23 8.45 -13.54
C SER A 300 11.38 9.51 -12.43
N CYS A 301 10.79 9.41 -11.22
CA CYS A 301 10.71 10.61 -10.37
C CYS A 301 12.06 11.13 -9.84
N PRO A 302 12.33 12.43 -10.01
CA PRO A 302 13.36 13.12 -9.24
C PRO A 302 12.93 13.27 -7.77
N ALA A 303 13.88 13.25 -6.83
CA ALA A 303 13.62 13.31 -5.39
C ALA A 303 12.61 14.41 -5.00
N GLY A 304 11.56 14.09 -4.24
CA GLY A 304 10.55 15.06 -3.79
C GLY A 304 9.35 15.29 -4.72
N ILE A 305 9.11 14.42 -5.71
CA ILE A 305 7.82 14.33 -6.43
C ILE A 305 7.22 12.96 -6.16
N GLU A 306 6.06 12.91 -5.51
CA GLU A 306 5.29 11.68 -5.34
C GLU A 306 4.52 11.39 -6.63
N VAL A 307 4.58 10.14 -7.10
CA VAL A 307 3.78 9.70 -8.24
C VAL A 307 2.94 8.51 -7.84
N PHE A 308 1.63 8.68 -7.93
CA PHE A 308 0.73 7.53 -7.89
C PHE A 308 0.44 7.11 -9.32
N ARG A 309 0.51 5.81 -9.60
CA ARG A 309 0.32 5.21 -10.91
C ARG A 309 -0.81 4.20 -10.86
N ASN A 310 -1.74 4.28 -11.81
CA ASN A 310 -2.65 3.17 -12.10
C ASN A 310 -2.84 2.98 -13.61
N SER A 311 -3.03 1.74 -14.05
CA SER A 311 -3.31 1.41 -15.44
C SER A 311 -4.45 0.41 -15.54
N GLY A 312 -5.00 0.27 -16.74
CA GLY A 312 -5.97 -0.77 -17.01
C GLY A 312 -6.44 -0.75 -18.45
N SER A 313 -7.51 -1.49 -18.69
CA SER A 313 -8.20 -1.53 -19.97
C SER A 313 -9.71 -1.43 -19.75
N LEU A 314 -10.41 -0.72 -20.63
CA LEU A 314 -11.87 -0.62 -20.63
C LEU A 314 -12.45 -1.29 -21.87
N SER A 315 -13.48 -2.12 -21.67
CA SER A 315 -14.07 -2.96 -22.71
C SER A 315 -15.38 -2.39 -23.28
N GLY A 316 -15.34 -1.15 -23.79
CA GLY A 316 -16.45 -0.53 -24.53
C GLY A 316 -17.11 0.65 -23.81
N THR A 317 -17.98 1.35 -24.55
CA THR A 317 -18.74 2.52 -24.08
C THR A 317 -19.47 2.25 -22.78
N GLY A 318 -19.36 3.19 -21.84
CA GLY A 318 -19.99 3.12 -20.52
C GLY A 318 -19.15 2.39 -19.47
N ALA A 319 -18.13 1.63 -19.88
CA ALA A 319 -17.21 0.98 -18.95
C ALA A 319 -16.47 2.05 -18.13
N ASN A 320 -16.21 1.76 -16.86
CA ASN A 320 -15.43 2.62 -16.00
C ASN A 320 -14.58 1.80 -15.05
N CYS A 321 -13.46 2.38 -14.63
CA CYS A 321 -12.61 1.89 -13.56
C CYS A 321 -12.45 3.00 -12.56
N THR A 322 -12.69 2.71 -11.28
CA THR A 322 -12.47 3.66 -10.20
C THR A 322 -11.42 3.14 -9.25
N PHE A 323 -10.50 4.01 -8.86
CA PHE A 323 -9.49 3.77 -7.85
C PHE A 323 -9.38 4.99 -6.94
N SER A 324 -8.67 4.87 -5.82
CA SER A 324 -8.46 6.00 -4.92
C SER A 324 -7.02 6.12 -4.49
N VAL A 325 -6.59 7.35 -4.23
CA VAL A 325 -5.28 7.69 -3.69
C VAL A 325 -5.45 8.66 -2.53
N ASN A 326 -4.72 8.44 -1.45
CA ASN A 326 -4.64 9.40 -0.36
C ASN A 326 -3.53 10.41 -0.66
N ILE A 327 -3.87 11.69 -0.72
CA ILE A 327 -2.93 12.77 -1.08
C ILE A 327 -3.17 13.98 -0.18
N SER A 328 -2.13 14.82 -0.02
CA SER A 328 -2.23 16.08 0.72
C SER A 328 -1.50 17.21 0.00
N GLY A 329 -2.11 18.40 -0.03
CA GLY A 329 -1.56 19.54 -0.75
C GLY A 329 -1.97 19.54 -2.22
N ARG A 330 -1.12 20.11 -3.08
CA ARG A 330 -1.44 20.35 -4.49
C ARG A 330 -0.88 19.23 -5.37
N HIS A 331 -1.73 18.66 -6.22
CA HIS A 331 -1.39 17.55 -7.11
C HIS A 331 -2.01 17.74 -8.50
N THR A 332 -1.39 17.19 -9.52
CA THR A 332 -1.90 17.14 -10.89
C THR A 332 -2.17 15.70 -11.29
N VAL A 333 -3.41 15.41 -11.66
CA VAL A 333 -3.84 14.11 -12.18
C VAL A 333 -3.74 14.16 -13.70
N VAL A 334 -3.06 13.20 -14.31
CA VAL A 334 -2.87 13.09 -15.76
C VAL A 334 -3.17 11.66 -16.20
N MET A 335 -3.98 11.49 -17.22
CA MET A 335 -4.27 10.22 -17.85
C MET A 335 -3.90 10.26 -19.32
N CYS A 336 -3.20 9.25 -19.82
CA CYS A 336 -3.06 8.97 -21.25
C CYS A 336 -3.75 7.64 -21.59
N GLY A 337 -4.45 7.58 -22.72
CA GLY A 337 -5.21 6.40 -23.11
C GLY A 337 -5.20 6.11 -24.59
N ASN A 338 -6.02 5.14 -25.02
CA ASN A 338 -6.24 4.83 -26.42
C ASN A 338 -6.97 5.99 -27.13
N ASN A 339 -6.32 6.67 -28.07
CA ASN A 339 -6.98 7.78 -28.80
C ASN A 339 -7.97 7.34 -29.88
N ASN A 340 -8.10 6.04 -30.14
CA ASN A 340 -9.25 5.52 -30.87
C ASN A 340 -10.50 5.37 -29.97
N ALA A 341 -10.35 5.62 -28.67
CA ALA A 341 -11.40 5.72 -27.68
C ALA A 341 -11.49 7.16 -27.14
N ASP A 342 -12.61 7.45 -26.47
CA ASP A 342 -12.86 8.70 -25.76
C ASP A 342 -12.94 8.38 -24.27
N PHE A 343 -11.78 8.38 -23.62
CA PHE A 343 -11.66 8.16 -22.19
C PHE A 343 -11.69 9.50 -21.46
N ASP A 344 -12.70 9.66 -20.62
CA ASP A 344 -12.87 10.79 -19.71
C ASP A 344 -12.26 10.48 -18.34
N LEU A 345 -11.78 11.53 -17.66
CA LEU A 345 -11.26 11.45 -16.30
C LEU A 345 -12.14 12.25 -15.33
N TYR A 346 -12.55 11.63 -14.23
CA TYR A 346 -13.34 12.26 -13.16
C TYR A 346 -12.67 12.04 -11.81
N ALA A 347 -12.84 12.98 -10.87
CA ALA A 347 -12.44 12.77 -9.49
C ALA A 347 -13.38 13.43 -8.48
N LYS A 348 -13.42 12.85 -7.28
CA LYS A 348 -14.24 13.29 -6.16
C LYS A 348 -13.58 12.95 -4.83
N TRP A 349 -13.72 13.83 -3.84
CA TRP A 349 -13.22 13.59 -2.49
C TRP A 349 -14.13 12.64 -1.71
N ASP A 350 -13.49 11.73 -0.97
CA ASP A 350 -14.05 10.86 0.06
C ASP A 350 -15.21 9.94 -0.38
N SER A 351 -15.52 9.90 -1.68
CA SER A 351 -16.49 8.99 -2.28
C SER A 351 -16.22 8.81 -3.78
N PRO A 352 -16.55 7.64 -4.38
CA PRO A 352 -16.44 7.42 -5.81
C PRO A 352 -17.22 8.46 -6.64
N PRO A 353 -16.60 9.07 -7.67
CA PRO A 353 -17.32 9.95 -8.59
C PRO A 353 -18.29 9.16 -9.47
N THR A 354 -19.28 9.86 -10.03
CA THR A 354 -20.10 9.40 -11.15
C THR A 354 -20.07 10.48 -12.24
N ILE A 355 -20.52 10.14 -13.46
CA ILE A 355 -20.64 11.13 -14.54
C ILE A 355 -21.53 12.34 -14.19
N ASN A 356 -22.39 12.21 -13.18
CA ASN A 356 -23.31 13.26 -12.72
C ASN A 356 -22.91 13.87 -11.36
N SER A 357 -21.90 13.32 -10.68
CA SER A 357 -21.45 13.79 -9.37
C SER A 357 -19.95 13.60 -9.23
N TYR A 358 -19.21 14.69 -9.37
CA TYR A 358 -17.76 14.76 -9.28
C TYR A 358 -17.36 16.15 -8.80
N ASP A 359 -16.14 16.29 -8.31
CA ASP A 359 -15.59 17.58 -7.89
C ASP A 359 -14.64 18.15 -8.93
N TYR A 360 -13.99 17.26 -9.71
CA TYR A 360 -13.05 17.57 -10.78
C TYR A 360 -13.29 16.64 -11.98
N ARG A 361 -13.01 17.14 -13.17
CA ARG A 361 -13.12 16.42 -14.44
C ARG A 361 -12.07 16.93 -15.42
N GLY A 362 -11.51 16.04 -16.23
CA GLY A 362 -10.71 16.38 -17.41
C GLY A 362 -11.61 16.85 -18.55
N TYR A 363 -11.18 17.87 -19.29
CA TYR A 363 -11.94 18.47 -20.38
C TYR A 363 -11.09 18.55 -21.66
N THR A 364 -10.59 17.42 -22.14
CA THR A 364 -10.00 17.33 -23.48
C THR A 364 -10.94 16.60 -24.44
N THR A 365 -10.56 16.58 -25.71
CA THR A 365 -11.30 15.87 -26.78
C THR A 365 -10.58 14.58 -27.16
N SER A 366 -9.66 14.12 -26.32
CA SER A 366 -8.80 12.95 -26.55
C SER A 366 -8.72 12.13 -25.28
N SER A 367 -8.12 10.94 -25.36
CA SER A 367 -7.86 10.14 -24.17
C SER A 367 -6.63 10.62 -23.38
N LEU A 368 -6.09 11.81 -23.69
CA LEU A 368 -5.09 12.50 -22.88
C LEU A 368 -5.78 13.57 -22.03
N GLU A 369 -6.12 13.23 -20.79
CA GLU A 369 -6.89 14.05 -19.87
C GLU A 369 -6.07 14.47 -18.66
N TRP A 370 -6.30 15.65 -18.10
CA TRP A 370 -5.63 16.06 -16.87
C TRP A 370 -6.36 17.20 -16.14
N PHE A 371 -6.07 17.36 -14.85
CA PHE A 371 -6.47 18.52 -14.05
C PHE A 371 -5.58 18.67 -12.80
N THR A 372 -5.51 19.86 -12.23
CA THR A 372 -4.82 20.12 -10.96
C THR A 372 -5.82 20.32 -9.83
N ILE A 373 -5.53 19.73 -8.68
CA ILE A 373 -6.34 19.77 -7.46
C ILE A 373 -5.51 20.25 -6.28
N GLU A 374 -6.20 20.74 -5.25
CA GLU A 374 -5.60 21.17 -4.00
C GLU A 374 -6.54 20.80 -2.85
N GLY A 375 -6.00 20.11 -1.85
CA GLY A 375 -6.77 19.61 -0.72
C GLY A 375 -6.05 18.48 -0.01
N SER A 376 -6.72 17.85 0.95
CA SER A 376 -6.23 16.65 1.61
C SER A 376 -7.39 15.70 1.86
N GLY A 377 -7.15 14.40 1.71
CA GLY A 377 -8.19 13.38 1.88
C GLY A 377 -7.98 12.20 0.94
N ASN A 378 -8.98 11.31 0.88
CA ASN A 378 -8.97 10.23 -0.09
C ASN A 378 -9.59 10.71 -1.40
N LEU A 379 -8.79 10.85 -2.45
CA LEU A 379 -9.28 11.23 -3.77
C LEU A 379 -9.67 9.97 -4.53
N TYR A 380 -10.94 9.84 -4.90
CA TYR A 380 -11.39 8.81 -5.83
C TYR A 380 -11.28 9.35 -7.25
N ILE A 381 -10.63 8.59 -8.13
CA ILE A 381 -10.43 8.88 -9.55
C ILE A 381 -11.14 7.80 -10.35
N MET A 382 -11.96 8.21 -11.32
CA MET A 382 -12.64 7.32 -12.25
C MET A 382 -12.20 7.63 -13.66
N VAL A 383 -11.72 6.60 -14.35
CA VAL A 383 -11.56 6.59 -15.82
C VAL A 383 -12.84 6.02 -16.40
N HIS A 384 -13.46 6.75 -17.31
CA HIS A 384 -14.72 6.38 -17.93
C HIS A 384 -14.59 6.37 -19.45
N SER A 385 -15.01 5.28 -20.09
CA SER A 385 -15.13 5.23 -21.54
C SER A 385 -16.43 5.87 -21.97
N TYR A 386 -16.35 7.11 -22.46
CA TYR A 386 -17.48 7.75 -23.14
C TYR A 386 -17.75 7.07 -24.49
N SER A 387 -16.68 6.65 -25.19
CA SER A 387 -16.78 5.74 -26.33
C SER A 387 -15.51 4.92 -26.53
N GLY A 388 -15.62 3.80 -27.25
CA GLY A 388 -14.47 2.95 -27.62
C GLY A 388 -13.98 2.02 -26.50
N SER A 389 -12.82 1.42 -26.71
CA SER A 389 -12.20 0.47 -25.78
C SER A 389 -10.69 0.55 -25.91
N GLY A 390 -9.94 0.14 -24.89
CA GLY A 390 -8.49 0.17 -24.95
C GLY A 390 -7.82 0.43 -23.62
N ASN A 391 -6.51 0.60 -23.69
CA ASN A 391 -5.63 0.75 -22.55
C ASN A 391 -5.52 2.20 -22.11
N TRP A 392 -5.30 2.38 -20.82
CA TRP A 392 -5.09 3.68 -20.21
C TRP A 392 -4.07 3.62 -19.09
N LEU A 393 -3.43 4.76 -18.87
CA LEU A 393 -2.45 5.06 -17.86
C LEU A 393 -2.91 6.31 -17.13
N CYS A 394 -2.88 6.30 -15.81
CA CYS A 394 -3.18 7.48 -15.00
C CYS A 394 -2.07 7.68 -13.96
N ASN A 395 -1.62 8.93 -13.84
CA ASN A 395 -0.61 9.37 -12.89
C ASN A 395 -1.16 10.51 -12.04
N VAL A 396 -0.80 10.56 -10.76
CA VAL A 396 -1.04 11.71 -9.86
C VAL A 396 0.31 12.21 -9.41
N VAL A 397 0.65 13.44 -9.78
CA VAL A 397 2.00 14.01 -9.61
C VAL A 397 1.92 15.20 -8.66
N THR A 398 2.82 15.28 -7.68
CA THR A 398 2.87 16.42 -6.75
C THR A 398 3.16 17.74 -7.47
N GLY A 399 2.44 18.80 -7.10
CA GLY A 399 2.71 20.17 -7.51
C GLY A 399 1.78 20.74 -8.58
N HIS A 400 2.05 22.00 -8.91
CA HIS A 400 1.41 22.71 -10.02
C HIS A 400 2.44 22.91 -11.12
N PRO A 401 2.26 22.30 -12.29
CA PRO A 401 3.19 22.46 -13.38
C PRO A 401 2.95 23.77 -14.14
N VAL A 402 3.97 24.24 -14.85
CA VAL A 402 3.76 25.12 -15.99
C VAL A 402 3.38 24.21 -17.15
N ASN A 403 2.16 24.38 -17.67
CA ASN A 403 1.51 23.40 -18.54
C ASN A 403 1.55 23.85 -19.99
N TYR A 404 1.94 22.94 -20.89
CA TYR A 404 1.76 23.11 -22.33
C TYR A 404 1.20 21.83 -22.94
N TYR A 405 -0.10 21.88 -23.24
CA TYR A 405 -0.79 20.84 -24.01
C TYR A 405 -0.60 21.11 -25.50
N LYS A 406 -0.17 20.10 -26.27
CA LYS A 406 -0.11 20.21 -27.73
C LYS A 406 -0.69 18.99 -28.44
N PRO A 407 -1.71 19.18 -29.30
CA PRO A 407 -2.00 18.19 -30.34
C PRO A 407 -0.85 18.19 -31.35
N LEU A 408 -0.08 17.10 -31.39
CA LEU A 408 1.00 16.93 -32.36
C LEU A 408 0.45 16.65 -33.76
N GLY A 409 -0.59 15.81 -33.84
CA GLY A 409 -1.21 15.38 -35.10
C GLY A 409 -1.02 13.88 -35.33
N ALA A 410 -1.20 13.44 -36.58
CA ALA A 410 -1.03 12.03 -36.93
C ALA A 410 0.42 11.71 -37.31
N LEU A 411 0.98 10.66 -36.71
CA LEU A 411 2.21 10.04 -37.19
C LEU A 411 1.87 9.12 -38.37
N SER A 412 2.58 9.26 -39.48
CA SER A 412 2.22 8.67 -40.78
C SER A 412 2.69 7.23 -40.98
N GLY A 413 3.44 6.66 -40.03
CA GLY A 413 4.02 5.32 -40.14
C GLY A 413 5.35 5.18 -39.42
N SER A 414 5.91 3.96 -39.43
CA SER A 414 7.23 3.67 -38.85
C SER A 414 8.30 4.66 -39.32
N GLY A 415 9.07 5.20 -38.38
CA GLY A 415 10.11 6.20 -38.61
C GLY A 415 9.62 7.65 -38.65
N SER A 416 8.30 7.89 -38.64
CA SER A 416 7.77 9.24 -38.51
C SER A 416 7.88 9.73 -37.06
N TYR A 417 8.20 11.01 -36.89
CA TYR A 417 8.32 11.63 -35.58
C TYR A 417 7.86 13.08 -35.59
N GLN A 418 7.43 13.55 -34.43
CA GLN A 418 7.09 14.93 -34.19
C GLN A 418 7.59 15.33 -32.81
N TRP A 419 8.03 16.56 -32.67
CA TRP A 419 8.56 17.07 -31.42
C TRP A 419 7.92 18.40 -31.03
N TRP A 420 7.98 18.68 -29.74
CA TRP A 420 7.55 19.91 -29.12
C TRP A 420 8.44 20.23 -27.92
N ASN A 421 8.40 21.46 -27.44
CA ASN A 421 9.13 21.83 -26.23
C ASN A 421 8.31 22.75 -25.32
N VAL A 422 8.66 22.73 -24.04
CA VAL A 422 8.22 23.70 -23.04
C VAL A 422 9.42 24.56 -22.66
N LEU A 423 9.23 25.87 -22.56
CA LEU A 423 10.27 26.77 -22.09
C LEU A 423 10.32 26.68 -20.55
N GLY A 424 11.46 26.26 -20.00
CA GLY A 424 11.66 26.21 -18.55
C GLY A 424 12.13 27.53 -17.98
N SER A 425 12.13 27.62 -16.65
CA SER A 425 12.42 28.83 -15.88
C SER A 425 13.91 29.05 -15.60
N GLY A 426 14.76 28.05 -15.87
CA GLY A 426 16.21 28.16 -15.69
C GLY A 426 16.71 27.82 -14.27
N GLY A 427 16.04 26.92 -13.55
CA GLY A 427 16.45 26.37 -12.25
C GLY A 427 16.44 24.84 -12.22
N ASP A 428 16.47 24.23 -11.03
CA ASP A 428 16.29 22.76 -10.82
C ASP A 428 14.85 22.34 -11.14
N ASP A 429 14.53 22.37 -12.42
CA ASP A 429 13.23 22.05 -12.99
C ASP A 429 13.09 20.53 -13.20
N LYS A 430 11.87 20.04 -13.17
CA LYS A 430 11.54 18.62 -13.43
C LYS A 430 10.54 18.54 -14.56
N GLY A 431 10.99 18.02 -15.70
CA GLY A 431 10.20 17.97 -16.93
C GLY A 431 9.56 16.61 -17.10
N TRP A 432 8.23 16.57 -17.11
CA TRP A 432 7.41 15.39 -17.35
C TRP A 432 6.78 15.46 -18.74
N ALA A 433 6.77 14.33 -19.43
CA ALA A 433 6.12 14.18 -20.72
C ALA A 433 5.17 12.99 -20.71
N TYR A 434 4.02 13.17 -21.35
CA TYR A 434 2.99 12.14 -21.51
C TYR A 434 2.62 12.04 -22.97
N LEU A 435 2.55 10.81 -23.46
CA LEU A 435 2.15 10.48 -24.81
C LEU A 435 0.91 9.60 -24.77
N SER A 436 -0.06 9.94 -25.61
CA SER A 436 -1.24 9.14 -25.86
C SER A 436 -1.34 8.89 -27.36
N GLY A 437 -1.68 7.67 -27.75
CA GLY A 437 -1.86 7.28 -29.15
C GLY A 437 -2.79 6.06 -29.30
N PRO A 438 -2.90 5.50 -30.51
CA PRO A 438 -3.70 4.31 -30.78
C PRO A 438 -3.10 3.03 -30.19
N ASP A 439 -3.92 2.14 -29.64
CA ASP A 439 -3.44 0.87 -29.05
C ASP A 439 -2.82 -0.11 -30.06
N ASN A 440 -3.12 0.06 -31.35
CA ASN A 440 -2.56 -0.75 -32.44
C ASN A 440 -1.26 -0.15 -33.02
N ALA A 441 -0.70 0.87 -32.38
CA ALA A 441 0.56 1.49 -32.75
C ALA A 441 1.55 1.43 -31.58
N ASP A 442 2.83 1.49 -31.93
CA ASP A 442 3.95 1.52 -30.99
C ASP A 442 4.64 2.87 -31.13
N PHE A 443 4.19 3.83 -30.31
CA PHE A 443 4.72 5.18 -30.30
C PHE A 443 5.59 5.36 -29.06
N ASP A 444 6.87 5.60 -29.29
CA ASP A 444 7.86 5.90 -28.28
C ASP A 444 7.91 7.41 -27.97
N LEU A 445 8.17 7.74 -26.72
CA LEU A 445 8.35 9.09 -26.20
C LEU A 445 9.81 9.29 -25.79
N TYR A 446 10.47 10.30 -26.34
CA TYR A 446 11.82 10.70 -25.95
C TYR A 446 11.81 12.12 -25.39
N ILE A 447 12.61 12.38 -24.35
CA ILE A 447 12.77 13.72 -23.78
C ILE A 447 14.23 14.12 -23.64
N LYS A 448 14.47 15.43 -23.73
CA LYS A 448 15.81 16.01 -23.60
C LYS A 448 15.76 17.49 -23.20
N TRP A 449 16.71 17.94 -22.40
CA TRP A 449 16.87 19.37 -22.10
C TRP A 449 17.72 20.07 -23.17
N ASN A 450 17.32 21.31 -23.48
CA ASN A 450 18.03 22.29 -24.31
C ASN A 450 18.29 21.89 -25.77
N SER A 451 17.80 20.74 -26.22
CA SER A 451 17.87 20.30 -27.61
C SER A 451 16.81 19.24 -27.91
N VAL A 452 16.42 19.10 -29.18
CA VAL A 452 15.44 18.10 -29.63
C VAL A 452 15.92 16.69 -29.30
N ALA A 453 15.07 15.89 -28.67
CA ALA A 453 15.34 14.48 -28.40
C ALA A 453 15.20 13.64 -29.68
N THR A 454 16.12 12.72 -29.92
CA THR A 454 16.04 11.74 -31.01
C THR A 454 16.18 10.32 -30.46
N PRO A 455 15.79 9.27 -31.21
CA PRO A 455 16.01 7.89 -30.76
C PRO A 455 17.46 7.53 -30.46
N SER A 456 18.43 8.27 -31.01
CA SER A 456 19.87 8.09 -30.78
C SER A 456 20.47 9.07 -29.77
N ASN A 457 19.73 10.08 -29.32
CA ASN A 457 20.20 11.11 -28.39
C ASN A 457 19.04 11.71 -27.59
N TYR A 458 18.90 11.25 -26.35
CA TYR A 458 17.85 11.65 -25.41
C TYR A 458 18.39 11.61 -23.98
N ASP A 459 17.70 12.26 -23.05
CA ASP A 459 18.02 12.21 -21.61
C ASP A 459 17.20 11.13 -20.91
N ALA A 460 15.93 10.97 -21.31
CA ALA A 460 15.09 9.85 -20.91
C ALA A 460 14.10 9.47 -22.02
N ARG A 461 13.53 8.27 -21.90
CA ARG A 461 12.49 7.76 -22.80
C ARG A 461 11.37 7.09 -22.02
N GLY A 462 10.17 7.14 -22.57
CA GLY A 462 9.10 6.22 -22.22
C GLY A 462 9.44 4.82 -22.70
N ILE A 463 8.94 3.81 -21.98
CA ILE A 463 9.08 2.42 -22.35
C ILE A 463 7.72 1.76 -22.13
N SER A 464 6.97 1.59 -23.21
CA SER A 464 5.74 0.82 -23.30
C SER A 464 5.78 0.00 -24.59
N VAL A 465 4.98 -1.06 -24.64
CA VAL A 465 4.70 -1.78 -25.92
C VAL A 465 3.44 -1.24 -26.61
N LEU A 466 2.88 -0.16 -26.05
CA LEU A 466 1.69 0.53 -26.51
C LEU A 466 2.02 2.02 -26.65
N SER A 467 1.18 2.74 -27.38
CA SER A 467 1.36 4.19 -27.58
C SER A 467 1.12 5.08 -26.35
N GLN A 468 0.73 4.52 -25.20
CA GLN A 468 0.61 5.26 -23.95
C GLN A 468 1.93 5.24 -23.20
N GLU A 469 2.61 6.39 -23.18
CA GLU A 469 3.92 6.50 -22.57
C GLU A 469 4.04 7.71 -21.64
N ILE A 470 5.03 7.62 -20.76
CA ILE A 470 5.37 8.65 -19.81
C ILE A 470 6.86 8.59 -19.51
N CYS A 471 7.50 9.74 -19.41
CA CYS A 471 8.86 9.86 -18.91
C CYS A 471 9.10 11.23 -18.28
N THR A 472 10.03 11.30 -17.32
CA THR A 472 10.52 12.55 -16.76
C THR A 472 12.04 12.55 -16.60
N TYR A 473 12.62 13.75 -16.56
CA TYR A 473 14.04 13.94 -16.30
C TYR A 473 14.28 15.27 -15.58
N PRO A 474 15.07 15.30 -14.49
CA PRO A 474 15.45 16.56 -13.85
C PRO A 474 16.43 17.33 -14.73
N GLY A 475 16.34 18.66 -14.75
CA GLY A 475 17.25 19.49 -15.52
C GLY A 475 16.87 20.96 -15.47
N SER A 476 17.42 21.74 -16.39
CA SER A 476 17.16 23.18 -16.47
C SER A 476 17.13 23.64 -17.92
N GLY A 477 16.33 24.67 -18.18
CA GLY A 477 16.21 25.30 -19.50
C GLY A 477 15.02 24.77 -20.31
N ASN A 478 15.18 24.59 -21.62
CA ASN A 478 14.05 24.21 -22.48
C ASN A 478 13.83 22.70 -22.47
N PHE A 479 12.63 22.23 -22.16
CA PHE A 479 12.28 20.83 -22.08
C PHE A 479 11.70 20.33 -23.42
N TYR A 480 12.46 19.55 -24.18
CA TYR A 480 12.05 19.00 -25.47
C TYR A 480 11.50 17.58 -25.31
N MET A 481 10.47 17.28 -26.10
CA MET A 481 9.78 16.01 -26.11
C MET A 481 9.49 15.61 -27.56
N THR A 482 9.72 14.34 -27.88
CA THR A 482 9.58 13.80 -29.23
C THR A 482 8.75 12.53 -29.17
N ALA A 483 7.64 12.51 -29.89
CA ALA A 483 6.89 11.29 -30.19
C ALA A 483 7.47 10.68 -31.47
N TYR A 484 7.80 9.39 -31.43
CA TYR A 484 8.38 8.64 -32.53
C TYR A 484 7.55 7.39 -32.79
N SER A 485 7.17 7.14 -34.03
CA SER A 485 6.49 5.89 -34.39
C SER A 485 7.51 4.80 -34.67
N TYR A 486 7.61 3.83 -33.74
CA TYR A 486 8.33 2.60 -33.99
C TYR A 486 7.56 1.72 -34.98
N SER A 487 6.24 1.58 -34.76
CA SER A 487 5.32 0.94 -35.71
C SER A 487 3.91 1.56 -35.64
N GLY A 488 3.10 1.30 -36.67
CA GLY A 488 1.72 1.81 -36.77
C GLY A 488 1.63 3.27 -37.23
N SER A 489 0.41 3.79 -37.31
CA SER A 489 0.11 5.18 -37.66
C SER A 489 -1.17 5.62 -36.95
N GLY A 490 -1.35 6.94 -36.80
CA GLY A 490 -2.56 7.49 -36.20
C GLY A 490 -2.31 8.72 -35.34
N ILE A 491 -3.38 9.23 -34.74
CA ILE A 491 -3.38 10.49 -33.99
C ILE A 491 -2.69 10.28 -32.64
N CYS A 492 -1.71 11.12 -32.35
CA CYS A 492 -1.07 11.19 -31.05
C CYS A 492 -1.21 12.57 -30.42
N PHE A 493 -1.21 12.59 -29.09
CA PHE A 493 -1.22 13.82 -28.30
C PHE A 493 -0.07 13.77 -27.32
N LEU A 494 0.54 14.94 -27.09
CA LEU A 494 1.66 15.09 -26.19
C LEU A 494 1.37 16.18 -25.17
N LEU A 495 1.69 15.91 -23.92
CA LEU A 495 1.64 16.87 -22.83
C LEU A 495 3.01 16.98 -22.18
N GLY A 496 3.52 18.21 -22.10
CA GLY A 496 4.74 18.55 -21.36
C GLY A 496 4.41 19.39 -20.13
N LEU A 497 4.93 18.98 -18.98
CA LEU A 497 4.75 19.64 -17.70
C LEU A 497 6.13 19.94 -17.10
N ILE A 498 6.37 21.18 -16.68
CA ILE A 498 7.57 21.52 -15.90
C ILE A 498 7.16 21.85 -14.47
N PHE A 499 7.74 21.15 -13.50
CA PHE A 499 7.58 21.41 -12.07
C PHE A 499 8.84 22.05 -11.51
N THR A 500 8.70 23.11 -10.73
CA THR A 500 9.83 23.84 -10.13
C THR A 500 9.85 23.62 -8.62
N GLU A 501 10.98 23.25 -8.04
CA GLU A 501 11.06 22.90 -6.60
C GLU A 501 10.89 24.09 -5.62
N ASN A 502 10.84 25.35 -6.08
CA ASN A 502 10.82 26.52 -5.20
C ASN A 502 9.53 27.34 -5.20
N LYS A 503 9.08 27.62 -3.96
CA LYS A 503 7.97 28.46 -3.51
C LYS A 503 7.84 29.77 -4.32
N GLY A 504 6.71 29.94 -5.01
CA GLY A 504 6.27 31.23 -5.54
C GLY A 504 7.13 31.80 -6.67
N ALA A 505 7.05 31.22 -7.87
CA ALA A 505 7.67 31.82 -9.05
C ALA A 505 6.76 32.90 -9.66
N ASN A 506 7.27 34.13 -9.74
CA ASN A 506 6.75 35.20 -10.59
C ASN A 506 7.32 35.02 -12.01
N PHE A 507 6.45 35.13 -13.02
CA PHE A 507 6.76 34.87 -14.42
C PHE A 507 7.29 36.12 -15.15
N ILE A 508 8.30 35.93 -16.00
CA ILE A 508 8.66 36.86 -17.08
C ILE A 508 8.39 36.14 -18.40
N SER A 509 7.45 36.66 -19.20
CA SER A 509 7.24 36.23 -20.58
C SER A 509 8.23 36.91 -21.51
N ALA A 510 8.92 36.15 -22.37
CA ALA A 510 9.63 36.70 -23.51
C ALA A 510 9.34 35.91 -24.80
N ASN A 511 8.40 36.47 -25.58
CA ASN A 511 8.18 36.43 -27.03
C ASN A 511 8.80 35.31 -27.90
N ASP A 512 7.96 34.30 -28.15
CA ASP A 512 7.43 33.81 -29.44
C ASP A 512 8.19 34.01 -30.77
N GLN A 513 8.22 32.92 -31.57
CA GLN A 513 8.18 32.94 -33.04
C GLN A 513 7.28 31.79 -33.58
N ASN A 514 6.03 31.74 -33.10
CA ASN A 514 4.82 31.13 -33.69
C ASN A 514 4.80 29.60 -33.94
N PRO A 515 3.97 28.86 -33.18
CA PRO A 515 2.61 28.61 -33.71
C PRO A 515 1.50 28.70 -32.65
N LYS A 516 0.53 29.58 -32.92
CA LYS A 516 -0.87 29.63 -32.44
C LYS A 516 -1.09 29.24 -30.96
N SER A 517 -1.01 30.27 -30.13
CA SER A 517 -1.47 30.32 -28.75
C SER A 517 -2.85 29.71 -28.53
N GLY A 518 -2.90 28.61 -27.78
CA GLY A 518 -4.10 28.17 -27.06
C GLY A 518 -3.80 28.16 -25.58
N LYS A 519 -3.72 29.34 -24.94
CA LYS A 519 -3.87 29.42 -23.48
C LYS A 519 -5.29 28.95 -23.16
N MET A 520 -5.48 27.96 -22.29
CA MET A 520 -6.74 27.88 -21.55
C MET A 520 -6.60 28.93 -20.44
N GLU A 521 -6.96 30.16 -20.78
CA GLU A 521 -7.02 31.25 -19.82
C GLU A 521 -8.06 30.88 -18.76
N ILE A 522 -7.74 31.13 -17.48
CA ILE A 522 -8.82 31.39 -16.51
C ILE A 522 -9.64 32.49 -17.17
N PRO A 523 -10.90 32.26 -17.52
CA PRO A 523 -11.62 33.23 -18.32
C PRO A 523 -11.66 34.55 -17.56
N ASP A 524 -11.32 35.64 -18.22
CA ASP A 524 -11.29 36.96 -17.56
C ASP A 524 -12.69 37.57 -17.43
N SER A 525 -13.70 37.01 -18.13
CA SER A 525 -15.07 37.53 -18.14
C SER A 525 -16.13 36.43 -18.24
N TYR A 526 -17.34 36.77 -17.80
CA TYR A 526 -18.50 35.90 -18.00
C TYR A 526 -18.94 35.94 -19.47
N GLU A 527 -19.29 34.78 -20.01
CA GLU A 527 -19.80 34.68 -21.38
C GLU A 527 -20.91 33.62 -21.46
N LEU A 528 -21.91 33.87 -22.30
CA LEU A 528 -22.93 32.88 -22.67
C LEU A 528 -22.85 32.68 -24.18
N PHE A 529 -22.58 31.47 -24.64
CA PHE A 529 -22.47 31.17 -26.06
C PHE A 529 -23.83 30.87 -26.69
N GLN A 530 -23.89 30.97 -28.02
CA GLN A 530 -25.03 30.48 -28.79
C GLN A 530 -25.13 28.95 -28.66
N ASN A 531 -26.34 28.44 -28.46
CA ASN A 531 -26.60 27.01 -28.38
C ASN A 531 -26.29 26.31 -29.73
N SER A 532 -25.85 25.05 -29.69
CA SER A 532 -25.54 24.26 -30.89
C SER A 532 -26.02 22.81 -30.72
N PRO A 533 -26.76 22.24 -31.70
CA PRO A 533 -27.25 22.90 -32.91
C PRO A 533 -28.36 23.93 -32.62
N ASN A 534 -28.56 24.89 -33.53
CA ASN A 534 -29.68 25.83 -33.53
C ASN A 534 -30.08 26.13 -34.99
N PRO A 535 -31.24 25.67 -35.49
CA PRO A 535 -32.30 24.95 -34.77
C PRO A 535 -31.89 23.56 -34.29
N PHE A 536 -32.60 23.00 -33.31
CA PHE A 536 -32.37 21.63 -32.84
C PHE A 536 -33.68 20.83 -32.77
N ARG A 537 -33.54 19.48 -32.81
CA ARG A 537 -34.67 18.54 -32.76
C ARG A 537 -34.81 17.78 -31.45
N THR A 538 -33.74 17.09 -31.08
CA THR A 538 -33.72 16.23 -29.88
C THR A 538 -33.08 16.94 -28.70
N THR A 539 -31.85 17.42 -28.87
CA THR A 539 -31.09 18.09 -27.82
C THR A 539 -30.25 19.23 -28.41
N THR A 540 -29.98 20.24 -27.60
CA THR A 540 -29.01 21.29 -27.92
C THR A 540 -28.05 21.52 -26.76
N THR A 541 -26.84 21.89 -27.10
CA THR A 541 -25.76 22.14 -26.16
C THR A 541 -25.60 23.65 -25.95
N ILE A 542 -25.66 24.08 -24.70
CA ILE A 542 -25.46 25.47 -24.27
C ILE A 542 -24.13 25.56 -23.53
N ARG A 543 -23.21 26.39 -24.03
CA ARG A 543 -21.92 26.65 -23.40
C ARG A 543 -21.93 28.01 -22.72
N TYR A 544 -21.23 28.16 -21.61
CA TYR A 544 -21.06 29.42 -20.89
C TYR A 544 -19.77 29.43 -20.07
N VAL A 545 -19.41 30.59 -19.55
CA VAL A 545 -18.12 30.86 -18.93
C VAL A 545 -18.33 31.57 -17.60
N VAL A 546 -17.60 31.12 -16.58
CA VAL A 546 -17.59 31.71 -15.25
C VAL A 546 -16.13 32.10 -14.95
N PRO A 547 -15.79 33.38 -14.77
CA PRO A 547 -14.42 33.82 -14.50
C PRO A 547 -14.05 33.74 -13.01
N VAL A 548 -15.05 33.80 -12.13
CA VAL A 548 -14.87 33.87 -10.67
C VAL A 548 -15.92 32.98 -10.00
N TYR A 549 -15.55 32.33 -8.89
CA TYR A 549 -16.47 31.49 -8.11
C TYR A 549 -17.75 32.27 -7.76
N SER A 550 -18.89 31.87 -8.30
CA SER A 550 -20.14 32.64 -8.22
C SER A 550 -21.38 31.76 -8.19
N SER A 551 -22.50 32.30 -7.71
CA SER A 551 -23.81 31.65 -7.85
C SER A 551 -24.33 31.89 -9.25
N VAL A 552 -24.58 30.83 -10.01
CA VAL A 552 -24.99 30.83 -11.41
C VAL A 552 -26.35 30.17 -11.53
N THR A 553 -27.27 30.84 -12.23
CA THR A 553 -28.54 30.26 -12.66
C THR A 553 -28.62 30.31 -14.17
N LEU A 554 -29.06 29.22 -14.81
CA LEU A 554 -29.32 29.15 -16.24
C LEU A 554 -30.74 28.61 -16.44
N LYS A 555 -31.62 29.44 -16.98
CA LYS A 555 -33.06 29.19 -17.07
C LYS A 555 -33.56 29.41 -18.48
N VAL A 556 -34.54 28.60 -18.91
CA VAL A 556 -35.18 28.65 -20.22
C VAL A 556 -36.59 29.20 -20.09
N TYR A 557 -36.98 30.08 -20.99
CA TYR A 557 -38.26 30.77 -21.04
C TYR A 557 -38.92 30.60 -22.42
N ASN A 558 -40.25 30.59 -22.44
CA ASN A 558 -41.01 30.64 -23.70
C ASN A 558 -41.15 32.09 -24.22
N GLN A 559 -41.81 32.26 -25.37
CA GLN A 559 -42.03 33.58 -25.99
C GLN A 559 -42.86 34.54 -25.13
N ALA A 560 -43.66 34.04 -24.20
CA ALA A 560 -44.42 34.85 -23.23
C ALA A 560 -43.57 35.24 -21.99
N GLY A 561 -42.30 34.86 -21.94
CA GLY A 561 -41.40 35.12 -20.80
C GLY A 561 -41.64 34.20 -19.60
N GLN A 562 -42.44 33.14 -19.75
CA GLN A 562 -42.70 32.18 -18.67
C GLN A 562 -41.53 31.21 -18.57
N LEU A 563 -41.06 30.97 -17.34
CA LEU A 563 -40.03 29.98 -17.05
C LEU A 563 -40.56 28.58 -17.40
N VAL A 564 -39.84 27.87 -18.27
CA VAL A 564 -40.20 26.51 -18.67
C VAL A 564 -39.23 25.46 -18.17
N ARG A 565 -37.94 25.80 -17.99
CA ARG A 565 -36.92 24.87 -17.52
C ARG A 565 -35.86 25.59 -16.71
N THR A 566 -35.43 25.02 -15.59
CA THR A 566 -34.19 25.40 -14.91
C THR A 566 -33.10 24.39 -15.27
N LEU A 567 -32.05 24.84 -15.94
CA LEU A 567 -30.92 23.98 -16.34
C LEU A 567 -29.83 23.95 -15.27
N ILE A 568 -29.58 25.10 -14.63
CA ILE A 568 -28.57 25.26 -13.58
C ILE A 568 -29.13 26.19 -12.51
N ASP A 569 -28.94 25.84 -11.24
CA ASP A 569 -29.22 26.69 -10.08
C ASP A 569 -28.24 26.32 -8.95
N GLY A 570 -27.09 26.98 -8.87
CA GLY A 570 -26.05 26.62 -7.91
C GLY A 570 -24.76 27.43 -8.00
N ARG A 571 -23.77 27.11 -7.16
CA ARG A 571 -22.44 27.76 -7.19
C ARG A 571 -21.48 27.06 -8.15
N GLN A 572 -20.70 27.82 -8.90
CA GLN A 572 -19.74 27.31 -9.87
C GLN A 572 -18.38 28.00 -9.74
N LYS A 573 -17.29 27.23 -9.91
CA LYS A 573 -15.90 27.69 -9.91
C LYS A 573 -15.54 28.41 -11.21
N PRO A 574 -14.40 29.12 -11.29
CA PRO A 574 -13.92 29.63 -12.57
C PRO A 574 -13.76 28.50 -13.59
N GLY A 575 -14.25 28.68 -14.81
CA GLY A 575 -14.14 27.67 -15.87
C GLY A 575 -15.12 27.87 -17.03
N PHE A 576 -14.98 26.99 -18.02
CA PHE A 576 -15.90 26.86 -19.15
C PHE A 576 -16.88 25.72 -18.85
N TYR A 577 -18.17 25.97 -19.05
CA TYR A 577 -19.25 25.06 -18.69
C TYR A 577 -20.11 24.73 -19.90
N THR A 578 -20.66 23.53 -19.88
CA THR A 578 -21.57 23.03 -20.91
C THR A 578 -22.78 22.39 -20.24
N THR A 579 -23.98 22.70 -20.72
CA THR A 579 -25.23 22.02 -20.32
C THR A 579 -26.03 21.64 -21.56
N ILE A 580 -26.88 20.62 -21.43
CA ILE A 580 -27.72 20.13 -22.52
C ILE A 580 -29.17 20.39 -22.18
N TRP A 581 -29.93 20.90 -23.15
CA TRP A 581 -31.39 20.98 -23.05
C TRP A 581 -32.04 20.04 -24.07
N ASP A 582 -33.03 19.28 -23.61
CA ASP A 582 -33.72 18.24 -24.37
C ASP A 582 -35.10 18.67 -24.91
N GLY A 583 -35.39 19.97 -24.91
CA GLY A 583 -36.66 20.53 -25.37
C GLY A 583 -37.85 20.23 -24.45
N LYS A 584 -37.63 19.79 -23.21
CA LYS A 584 -38.69 19.55 -22.23
C LYS A 584 -38.74 20.64 -21.15
N ASN A 585 -39.89 20.76 -20.50
CA ASN A 585 -40.06 21.62 -19.32
C ASN A 585 -39.61 20.92 -18.02
N ASP A 586 -39.68 21.60 -16.88
CA ASP A 586 -39.32 21.03 -15.57
C ASP A 586 -40.15 19.80 -15.18
N SER A 587 -41.40 19.69 -15.65
CA SER A 587 -42.26 18.50 -15.47
C SER A 587 -41.93 17.33 -16.42
N GLY A 588 -40.91 17.45 -17.27
CA GLY A 588 -40.54 16.42 -18.24
C GLY A 588 -41.46 16.33 -19.46
N LYS A 589 -42.36 17.30 -19.66
CA LYS A 589 -43.24 17.35 -20.84
C LYS A 589 -42.49 18.01 -22.00
N LYS A 590 -42.55 17.40 -23.18
CA LYS A 590 -42.05 18.00 -24.44
C LYS A 590 -42.75 19.32 -24.71
N LEU A 591 -41.96 20.31 -25.08
CA LEU A 591 -42.45 21.62 -25.47
C LEU A 591 -42.72 21.68 -26.99
N PRO A 592 -43.68 22.52 -27.42
CA PRO A 592 -44.00 22.68 -28.84
C PRO A 592 -42.86 23.36 -29.62
N ASP A 593 -42.90 23.20 -30.93
CA ASP A 593 -42.00 23.91 -31.85
C ASP A 593 -42.10 25.41 -31.64
N GLY A 594 -40.97 26.10 -31.71
CA GLY A 594 -40.94 27.54 -31.58
C GLY A 594 -39.65 28.11 -31.03
N VAL A 595 -39.69 29.42 -30.77
CA VAL A 595 -38.57 30.17 -30.23
C VAL A 595 -38.63 30.14 -28.70
N TYR A 596 -37.49 29.80 -28.11
CA TYR A 596 -37.27 29.84 -26.67
C TYR A 596 -36.08 30.73 -26.36
N PHE A 597 -36.03 31.23 -25.13
CA PHE A 597 -34.95 32.08 -24.64
C PHE A 597 -34.27 31.40 -23.47
N TYR A 598 -32.95 31.49 -23.36
CA TYR A 598 -32.21 31.03 -22.21
C TYR A 598 -31.39 32.17 -21.62
N THR A 599 -31.45 32.32 -20.30
CA THR A 599 -30.83 33.39 -19.55
C THR A 599 -29.89 32.82 -18.51
N ILE A 600 -28.62 33.22 -18.55
CA ILE A 600 -27.68 33.03 -17.44
C ILE A 600 -27.73 34.25 -16.52
N ARG A 601 -27.74 34.03 -15.20
CA ARG A 601 -27.62 35.08 -14.19
C ARG A 601 -26.63 34.70 -13.10
N THR A 602 -25.83 35.67 -12.71
CA THR A 602 -24.96 35.68 -11.52
C THR A 602 -25.17 37.01 -10.77
N PRO A 603 -24.59 37.22 -9.57
CA PRO A 603 -24.71 38.49 -8.87
C PRO A 603 -24.25 39.71 -9.69
N SER A 604 -23.32 39.53 -10.63
CA SER A 604 -22.69 40.61 -11.40
C SER A 604 -22.87 40.50 -12.91
N PHE A 605 -23.57 39.48 -13.42
CA PHE A 605 -23.72 39.24 -14.87
C PHE A 605 -25.09 38.64 -15.21
N SER A 606 -25.74 39.13 -16.28
CA SER A 606 -26.99 38.57 -16.77
C SER A 606 -27.08 38.73 -18.29
N VAL A 607 -27.16 37.62 -19.03
CA VAL A 607 -27.28 37.62 -20.50
C VAL A 607 -28.34 36.62 -20.95
N THR A 608 -29.11 36.98 -21.98
CA THR A 608 -30.14 36.14 -22.60
C THR A 608 -29.83 35.90 -24.07
N LYS A 609 -30.06 34.67 -24.55
CA LYS A 609 -29.98 34.30 -25.98
C LYS A 609 -31.23 33.52 -26.39
N SER A 610 -31.51 33.49 -27.69
CA SER A 610 -32.65 32.77 -28.27
C SER A 610 -32.22 31.48 -28.95
N MET A 611 -33.10 30.50 -28.99
CA MET A 611 -32.94 29.21 -29.68
C MET A 611 -34.25 28.75 -30.31
N VAL A 612 -34.15 27.91 -31.34
CA VAL A 612 -35.30 27.38 -32.09
C VAL A 612 -35.38 25.87 -31.91
N LEU A 613 -36.50 25.40 -31.35
CA LEU A 613 -36.84 23.98 -31.23
C LEU A 613 -37.76 23.57 -32.39
N LEU A 614 -37.42 22.46 -33.05
CA LEU A 614 -38.20 21.84 -34.12
C LEU A 614 -38.44 20.36 -33.76
N ASN A 615 -39.67 19.94 -33.47
CA ASN A 615 -39.93 18.52 -33.22
C ASN A 615 -39.73 17.64 -34.45
#